data_AF-A0AAP0LQ29-F1
#
_entry.id   AF-A0AAP0LQ29-F1
#
_cell.length_a   1.000
_cell.length_b   1.000
_cell.length_c   1.000
_cell.angle_alpha   90.00
_cell.angle_beta   90.00
_cell.angle_gamma   90.00
#
_symmetry.space_group_name_H-M   'P 1'
#
loop_
_entity.id
_entity.type
_entity.pdbx_description
1 polymer ?
#
loop_
_entity_poly.entity_id
_entity_poly.type
_entity_poly.pdbx_seq_one_letter_code
_entity_poly.pdbx_strand_id
1 'polypeptide(L)'
;MASSSSSINMIPHTKYDVFLSFRGKDIRHNFISHLNAALCRKKIVTFIDDKLKTEDEISPSLSSAIEGSKISIVIFSEGYASSRWCLNELVKILEIKNKYGQIVVPVFYRVDPSDVRNQTGTFGDSFSELEERFKEKIDMLQTWRIAMREAANLSGFDSHSIRSESVLIEGIVNDILKKLNDLFPSDSKDQLVGVESIIKQIESLLLTGSTEFNTVGIWGIGGIGKTTIASAIYSNISSHFEGSYFIQNIREESEKPASGLASFRRELLSTLLDDGNMKIDIPKIGLNFERRRLSRMKVLIVFDDVTCIQQIELLIGGLDRLDCFMPGSRIIITTRDTQLLKNLPGSHVGHVFEVKELSYDDSLTLFSRNAFGQNHPAAGYLELSDIVIKYVNGVPLALKVLGRHLFGRSEEEWESALKKLSRIPHMDIQKVLKVSYDGLDDEEQNIFLDIACFFKGQYRDFVMNFLDACGFSTKIGVRVLVDKSLVTISGNMITMHDLLQEMGREIVRQESIKDPGKVDCGIMKTSIKF
;
A
#
# COMPACT_ATOMS: atom_id res chain seq x y z
N MET A 1 -26.37 -45.88 17.81
CA MET A 1 -25.19 -45.01 17.96
C MET A 1 -25.45 -43.77 17.12
N ALA A 2 -25.65 -42.63 17.78
CA ALA A 2 -26.02 -41.38 17.13
C ALA A 2 -24.79 -40.79 16.41
N SER A 3 -24.93 -40.53 15.11
CA SER A 3 -23.97 -39.80 14.31
C SER A 3 -24.11 -38.31 14.62
N SER A 4 -23.06 -37.74 15.22
CA SER A 4 -22.92 -36.30 15.45
C SER A 4 -22.75 -35.57 14.12
N SER A 5 -23.76 -34.82 13.69
CA SER A 5 -23.64 -33.83 12.61
C SER A 5 -22.96 -32.58 13.16
N SER A 6 -21.72 -32.34 12.75
CA SER A 6 -21.03 -31.08 12.96
C SER A 6 -21.73 -29.99 12.15
N SER A 7 -22.45 -29.11 12.83
CA SER A 7 -23.01 -27.89 12.25
C SER A 7 -21.88 -26.95 11.84
N ILE A 8 -21.60 -26.88 10.54
CA ILE A 8 -20.74 -25.86 9.94
C ILE A 8 -21.43 -24.51 10.19
N ASN A 9 -20.83 -23.67 11.04
CA ASN A 9 -21.25 -22.28 11.23
C ASN A 9 -21.06 -21.53 9.90
N MET A 10 -22.10 -21.49 9.05
CA MET A 10 -22.09 -20.65 7.87
C MET A 10 -22.08 -19.19 8.32
N ILE A 11 -20.98 -18.50 8.02
CA ILE A 11 -20.87 -17.04 8.15
C ILE A 11 -21.98 -16.44 7.25
N PRO A 12 -22.88 -15.59 7.77
CA PRO A 12 -23.89 -14.94 6.94
C PRO A 12 -23.21 -14.23 5.76
N HIS A 13 -23.66 -14.52 4.55
CA HIS A 13 -23.19 -13.80 3.36
C HIS A 13 -23.45 -12.31 3.58
N THR A 14 -22.38 -11.53 3.64
CA THR A 14 -22.51 -10.11 3.94
C THR A 14 -23.07 -9.35 2.75
N LYS A 15 -24.20 -8.70 2.99
CA LYS A 15 -24.94 -7.93 2.00
C LYS A 15 -24.65 -6.44 2.11
N TYR A 16 -24.25 -5.98 3.29
CA TYR A 16 -23.96 -4.58 3.59
C TYR A 16 -22.68 -4.51 4.44
N ASP A 17 -21.93 -3.42 4.31
CA ASP A 17 -20.79 -3.14 5.18
C ASP A 17 -21.28 -2.59 6.52
N VAL A 18 -22.25 -1.68 6.46
CA VAL A 18 -22.74 -0.92 7.61
C VAL A 18 -24.27 -0.94 7.68
N PHE A 19 -24.81 -1.23 8.87
CA PHE A 19 -26.21 -1.01 9.23
C PHE A 19 -26.36 0.26 10.07
N LEU A 20 -27.29 1.15 9.72
CA LEU A 20 -27.58 2.37 10.49
C LEU A 20 -28.90 2.23 11.27
N SER A 21 -28.83 2.17 12.60
CA SER A 21 -30.01 2.25 13.49
C SER A 21 -30.14 3.66 14.06
N PHE A 22 -31.31 4.28 13.89
CA PHE A 22 -31.56 5.65 14.35
C PHE A 22 -33.06 5.93 14.49
N ARG A 23 -33.39 7.01 15.19
CA ARG A 23 -34.76 7.53 15.22
C ARG A 23 -35.04 8.40 14.01
N GLY A 24 -35.81 7.87 13.05
CA GLY A 24 -36.12 8.59 11.81
C GLY A 24 -36.76 9.97 12.00
N LYS A 25 -37.64 10.13 13.00
CA LYS A 25 -38.33 11.40 13.28
C LYS A 25 -37.36 12.51 13.71
N ASP A 26 -36.25 12.16 14.35
CA ASP A 26 -35.36 13.13 14.97
C ASP A 26 -34.28 13.59 13.99
N ILE A 27 -33.67 12.63 13.28
CA ILE A 27 -32.38 12.86 12.62
C ILE A 27 -32.24 12.39 11.17
N ARG A 28 -33.34 11.93 10.53
CA ARG A 28 -33.28 11.38 9.16
C ARG A 28 -32.78 12.39 8.12
N HIS A 29 -33.38 13.57 8.10
CA HIS A 29 -33.15 14.58 7.04
C HIS A 29 -32.00 15.55 7.35
N ASN A 30 -31.32 15.38 8.48
CA ASN A 30 -30.16 16.20 8.87
C ASN A 30 -28.91 15.30 8.98
N PHE A 31 -28.46 14.97 10.19
CA PHE A 31 -27.29 14.18 10.51
C PHE A 31 -27.18 12.87 9.72
N ILE A 32 -28.24 12.05 9.66
CA ILE A 32 -28.20 10.75 8.98
C ILE A 32 -28.01 10.92 7.47
N SER A 33 -28.67 11.90 6.86
CA SER A 33 -28.50 12.18 5.43
C SER A 33 -27.05 12.51 5.07
N HIS A 34 -26.36 13.28 5.93
CA HIS A 34 -24.96 13.66 5.75
C HIS A 34 -24.01 12.51 6.05
N LEU A 35 -24.25 11.74 7.13
CA LEU A 35 -23.46 10.56 7.47
C LEU A 35 -23.52 9.52 6.36
N ASN A 36 -24.72 9.22 5.84
CA ASN A 36 -24.87 8.28 4.74
C ASN A 36 -24.19 8.75 3.46
N ALA A 37 -24.34 10.04 3.12
CA ALA A 37 -23.64 10.61 1.95
C ALA A 37 -22.11 10.49 2.11
N ALA A 38 -21.57 10.71 3.31
CA ALA A 38 -20.15 10.60 3.58
C ALA A 38 -19.64 9.14 3.48
N LEU A 39 -20.39 8.17 4.02
CA LEU A 39 -20.11 6.74 3.85
C LEU A 39 -20.14 6.32 2.38
N CYS A 40 -21.15 6.78 1.62
CA CYS A 40 -21.28 6.50 0.19
C CYS A 40 -20.12 7.08 -0.65
N ARG A 41 -19.64 8.29 -0.32
CA ARG A 41 -18.46 8.89 -0.97
C ARG A 41 -17.21 8.02 -0.80
N LYS A 42 -17.10 7.31 0.33
CA LYS A 42 -16.03 6.33 0.60
C LYS A 42 -16.33 4.92 0.08
N LYS A 43 -17.37 4.75 -0.74
CA LYS A 43 -17.80 3.47 -1.34
C LYS A 43 -18.18 2.40 -0.33
N ILE A 44 -18.59 2.79 0.89
CA ILE A 44 -19.10 1.88 1.90
C ILE A 44 -20.57 1.60 1.60
N VAL A 45 -20.95 0.32 1.51
CA VAL A 45 -22.32 -0.09 1.22
C VAL A 45 -23.12 -0.08 2.53
N THR A 46 -24.03 0.89 2.64
CA THR A 46 -24.85 1.09 3.83
C THR A 46 -26.26 0.53 3.64
N PHE A 47 -26.83 -0.03 4.71
CA PHE A 47 -28.26 -0.23 4.85
C PHE A 47 -28.83 0.86 5.75
N ILE A 48 -29.79 1.62 5.23
CA ILE A 48 -30.61 2.55 5.99
C ILE A 48 -31.99 1.93 6.14
N ASP A 49 -32.51 1.89 7.38
CA ASP A 49 -33.92 1.62 7.56
C ASP A 49 -34.76 2.84 7.13
N ASP A 50 -35.21 2.80 5.87
CA ASP A 50 -36.06 3.84 5.26
C ASP A 50 -37.53 3.77 5.71
N LYS A 51 -37.96 2.69 6.38
CA LYS A 51 -39.38 2.46 6.63
C LYS A 51 -39.90 3.21 7.86
N LEU A 52 -40.68 4.26 7.60
CA LEU A 52 -41.65 4.82 8.56
C LEU A 52 -42.87 3.88 8.66
N LYS A 53 -42.69 2.62 9.08
CA LYS A 53 -43.83 1.69 9.17
C LYS A 53 -44.14 1.23 10.59
N THR A 54 -45.44 1.26 10.83
CA THR A 54 -46.24 1.04 12.03
C THR A 54 -46.37 -0.44 12.40
N GLU A 55 -45.39 -1.29 12.09
CA GLU A 55 -45.47 -2.72 12.40
C GLU A 55 -44.72 -3.07 13.69
N ASP A 56 -45.34 -3.91 14.51
CA ASP A 56 -44.94 -4.22 15.91
C ASP A 56 -43.73 -5.17 16.04
N GLU A 57 -43.28 -5.76 14.93
CA GLU A 57 -42.22 -6.78 14.88
C GLU A 57 -41.15 -6.46 13.81
N ILE A 58 -39.89 -6.78 14.11
CA ILE A 58 -38.77 -6.63 13.18
C ILE A 58 -39.06 -7.49 11.95
N SER A 59 -39.24 -6.85 10.79
CA SER A 59 -39.48 -7.58 9.55
C SER A 59 -38.34 -8.58 9.28
N PRO A 60 -38.61 -9.76 8.71
CA PRO A 60 -37.56 -10.71 8.33
C PRO A 60 -36.45 -10.07 7.49
N SER A 61 -36.82 -9.13 6.61
CA SER A 61 -35.86 -8.36 5.81
C SER A 61 -34.91 -7.49 6.64
N LEU A 62 -35.39 -6.90 7.73
CA LEU A 62 -34.59 -6.06 8.62
C LEU A 62 -33.65 -6.92 9.46
N SER A 63 -34.15 -8.04 10.00
CA SER A 63 -33.32 -9.02 10.71
C SER A 63 -32.18 -9.53 9.83
N SER A 64 -32.46 -9.87 8.57
CA SER A 64 -31.44 -10.30 7.61
C SER A 64 -30.45 -9.17 7.26
N ALA A 65 -30.88 -7.90 7.26
CA ALA A 65 -29.99 -6.78 7.04
C ALA A 65 -29.03 -6.57 8.21
N ILE A 66 -29.53 -6.67 9.45
CA ILE A 66 -28.70 -6.60 10.67
C ILE A 66 -27.70 -7.77 10.67
N GLU A 67 -28.17 -9.00 10.43
CA GLU A 67 -27.32 -10.20 10.40
C GLU A 67 -26.30 -10.17 9.25
N GLY A 68 -26.67 -9.61 8.10
CA GLY A 68 -25.83 -9.51 6.91
C GLY A 68 -24.87 -8.31 6.89
N SER A 69 -24.79 -7.54 7.98
CA SER A 69 -23.92 -6.36 8.10
C SER A 69 -22.65 -6.66 8.89
N LYS A 70 -21.52 -6.03 8.55
CA LYS A 70 -20.27 -6.19 9.32
C LYS A 70 -20.21 -5.28 10.55
N ILE A 71 -20.73 -4.07 10.41
CA ILE A 71 -20.73 -3.05 11.46
C ILE A 71 -22.14 -2.48 11.62
N SER A 72 -22.58 -2.30 12.85
CA SER A 72 -23.83 -1.62 13.18
C SER A 72 -23.53 -0.30 13.89
N ILE A 73 -23.96 0.82 13.30
CA ILE A 73 -23.88 2.15 13.94
C ILE A 73 -25.23 2.44 14.57
N VAL A 74 -25.23 2.68 15.88
CA VAL A 74 -26.44 3.00 16.65
C VAL A 74 -26.39 4.47 17.05
N ILE A 75 -27.28 5.28 16.48
CA ILE A 75 -27.32 6.72 16.73
C ILE A 75 -28.42 7.02 17.75
N PHE A 76 -28.01 7.27 19.00
CA PHE A 76 -28.88 7.69 20.09
C PHE A 76 -29.18 9.19 19.97
N SER A 77 -30.45 9.50 19.72
CA SER A 77 -31.03 10.84 19.79
C SER A 77 -32.00 10.93 20.96
N GLU A 78 -32.42 12.15 21.31
CA GLU A 78 -33.33 12.41 22.44
C GLU A 78 -34.59 11.54 22.41
N GLY A 79 -35.24 11.42 21.24
CA GLY A 79 -36.45 10.63 21.05
C GLY A 79 -36.22 9.15 20.71
N TYR A 80 -34.99 8.63 20.72
CA TYR A 80 -34.70 7.24 20.33
C TYR A 80 -35.44 6.24 21.23
N ALA A 81 -35.42 6.45 22.54
CA ALA A 81 -36.05 5.56 23.51
C ALA A 81 -37.59 5.57 23.50
N SER A 82 -38.22 6.56 22.85
CA SER A 82 -39.68 6.59 22.64
C SER A 82 -40.17 5.59 21.58
N SER A 83 -39.23 4.96 20.86
CA SER A 83 -39.51 4.11 19.71
C SER A 83 -39.29 2.64 20.03
N ARG A 84 -40.37 1.89 20.21
CA ARG A 84 -40.33 0.42 20.33
C ARG A 84 -39.52 -0.23 19.20
N TRP A 85 -39.65 0.27 17.98
CA TRP A 85 -38.91 -0.23 16.83
C TRP A 85 -37.39 -0.10 17.01
N CYS A 86 -36.93 1.09 17.39
CA CYS A 86 -35.50 1.35 17.59
C CYS A 86 -34.93 0.49 18.72
N LEU A 87 -35.68 0.29 19.81
CA LEU A 87 -35.24 -0.57 20.91
C LEU A 87 -35.21 -2.05 20.53
N ASN A 88 -36.16 -2.52 19.72
CA ASN A 88 -36.14 -3.89 19.20
C ASN A 88 -34.96 -4.10 18.25
N GLU A 89 -34.66 -3.15 17.37
CA GLU A 89 -33.44 -3.18 16.55
C GLU A 89 -32.19 -3.26 17.41
N LEU A 90 -32.09 -2.43 18.45
CA LEU A 90 -30.95 -2.43 19.36
C LEU A 90 -30.74 -3.78 20.03
N VAL A 91 -31.81 -4.41 20.53
CA VAL A 91 -31.76 -5.76 21.11
C VAL A 91 -31.22 -6.75 20.09
N LYS A 92 -31.73 -6.72 18.85
CA LYS A 92 -31.28 -7.63 17.80
C LYS A 92 -29.82 -7.40 17.42
N ILE A 93 -29.38 -6.14 17.31
CA ILE A 93 -27.98 -5.78 17.03
C ILE A 93 -27.05 -6.37 18.10
N LEU A 94 -27.42 -6.24 19.38
CA LEU A 94 -26.62 -6.77 20.48
C LEU A 94 -26.63 -8.31 20.53
N GLU A 95 -27.75 -8.95 20.20
CA GLU A 95 -27.77 -10.41 20.00
C GLU A 95 -26.79 -10.85 18.92
N ILE A 96 -26.78 -10.19 17.76
CA ILE A 96 -25.88 -10.52 16.65
C ILE A 96 -24.42 -10.23 17.00
N LYS A 97 -24.14 -9.12 17.69
CA LYS A 97 -22.83 -8.84 18.27
C LYS A 97 -22.37 -9.97 19.18
N ASN A 98 -23.21 -10.40 20.12
CA ASN A 98 -22.83 -11.41 21.12
C ASN A 98 -22.72 -12.81 20.52
N LYS A 99 -23.50 -13.11 19.47
CA LYS A 99 -23.49 -14.42 18.81
C LYS A 99 -22.40 -14.57 17.74
N TYR A 100 -22.13 -13.52 16.97
CA TYR A 100 -21.28 -13.58 15.78
C TYR A 100 -20.12 -12.58 15.78
N GLY A 101 -19.95 -11.78 16.84
CA GLY A 101 -18.86 -10.81 16.95
C GLY A 101 -19.00 -9.58 16.06
N GLN A 102 -20.22 -9.25 15.62
CA GLN A 102 -20.47 -8.02 14.85
C GLN A 102 -20.00 -6.78 15.64
N ILE A 103 -19.33 -5.86 14.95
CA ILE A 103 -18.85 -4.62 15.57
C ILE A 103 -20.02 -3.65 15.73
N VAL A 104 -20.18 -3.07 16.92
CA VAL A 104 -21.21 -2.08 17.22
C VAL A 104 -20.56 -0.76 17.63
N VAL A 105 -20.98 0.34 17.01
CA VAL A 105 -20.45 1.69 17.26
C VAL A 105 -21.59 2.60 17.71
N PRO A 106 -21.68 2.96 19.01
CA PRO A 106 -22.68 3.92 19.46
C PRO A 106 -22.26 5.35 19.10
N VAL A 107 -23.23 6.17 18.70
CA VAL A 107 -23.08 7.61 18.47
C VAL A 107 -24.13 8.33 19.31
N PHE A 108 -23.68 9.13 20.27
CA PHE A 108 -24.52 9.90 21.17
C PHE A 108 -24.71 11.30 20.59
N TYR A 109 -25.82 11.48 19.86
CA TYR A 109 -26.13 12.71 19.15
C TYR A 109 -27.08 13.58 19.97
N ARG A 110 -26.52 14.64 20.57
CA ARG A 110 -27.16 15.59 21.49
C ARG A 110 -27.83 14.92 22.69
N VAL A 111 -27.23 13.82 23.16
CA VAL A 111 -27.64 13.07 24.35
C VAL A 111 -26.38 12.69 25.11
N ASP A 112 -26.41 12.78 26.43
CA ASP A 112 -25.31 12.33 27.28
C ASP A 112 -25.25 10.78 27.32
N PRO A 113 -24.09 10.14 27.10
CA PRO A 113 -23.95 8.69 27.21
C PRO A 113 -24.42 8.12 28.55
N SER A 114 -24.28 8.87 29.65
CA SER A 114 -24.73 8.48 30.99
C SER A 114 -26.26 8.45 31.10
N ASP A 115 -26.95 9.35 30.41
CA ASP A 115 -28.42 9.36 30.33
C ASP A 115 -28.94 8.15 29.54
N VAL A 116 -28.27 7.75 28.46
CA VAL A 116 -28.60 6.50 27.75
C VAL A 116 -28.34 5.29 28.64
N ARG A 117 -27.21 5.26 29.38
CA ARG A 117 -26.79 4.14 30.23
C ARG A 117 -27.74 3.90 31.41
N ASN A 118 -28.17 4.98 32.04
CA ASN A 118 -28.99 4.96 33.25
C ASN A 118 -30.47 5.20 32.98
N GLN A 119 -30.84 5.51 31.73
CA GLN A 119 -32.19 5.90 31.32
C GLN A 119 -32.69 7.11 32.12
N THR A 120 -31.87 8.16 32.20
CA THR A 120 -32.15 9.40 32.94
C THR A 120 -32.23 10.61 32.01
N GLY A 121 -32.54 11.79 32.55
CA GLY A 121 -32.65 13.02 31.77
C GLY A 121 -33.76 12.98 30.73
N THR A 122 -33.63 13.79 29.67
CA THR A 122 -34.65 13.87 28.60
C THR A 122 -34.78 12.58 27.78
N PHE A 123 -33.70 11.80 27.70
CA PHE A 123 -33.73 10.46 27.13
C PHE A 123 -34.55 9.49 27.98
N GLY A 124 -34.40 9.56 29.31
CA GLY A 124 -35.19 8.81 30.28
C GLY A 124 -36.67 9.19 30.27
N ASP A 125 -36.99 10.48 30.12
CA ASP A 125 -38.37 10.95 29.95
C ASP A 125 -39.00 10.33 28.68
N SER A 126 -38.26 10.33 27.57
CA SER A 126 -38.68 9.69 26.32
C SER A 126 -38.89 8.18 26.46
N PHE A 127 -38.09 7.50 27.29
CA PHE A 127 -38.28 6.09 27.61
C PHE A 127 -39.51 5.87 28.50
N SER A 128 -39.74 6.75 29.48
CA SER A 128 -40.88 6.67 30.40
C SER A 128 -42.22 6.71 29.66
N GLU A 129 -42.33 7.50 28.59
CA GLU A 129 -43.51 7.48 27.72
C GLU A 129 -43.78 6.09 27.11
N LEU A 130 -42.72 5.34 26.80
CA LEU A 130 -42.83 3.99 26.26
C LEU A 130 -43.14 2.98 27.36
N GLU A 131 -42.54 3.14 28.55
CA GLU A 131 -42.86 2.33 29.72
C GLU A 131 -44.34 2.44 30.08
N GLU A 132 -44.91 3.66 30.03
CA GLU A 132 -46.33 3.91 30.26
C GLU A 132 -47.24 3.16 29.28
N ARG A 133 -46.84 3.07 28.00
CA ARG A 133 -47.61 2.36 26.96
C ARG A 133 -47.50 0.84 27.06
N PHE A 134 -46.44 0.32 27.67
CA PHE A 134 -46.12 -1.11 27.73
C PHE A 134 -45.94 -1.64 29.16
N LYS A 135 -46.58 -1.02 30.15
CA LYS A 135 -46.48 -1.38 31.59
C LYS A 135 -46.70 -2.86 31.88
N GLU A 136 -47.54 -3.52 31.09
CA GLU A 136 -47.88 -4.93 31.25
C GLU A 136 -46.80 -5.88 30.69
N LYS A 137 -45.86 -5.38 29.88
CA LYS A 137 -44.78 -6.17 29.25
C LYS A 137 -43.45 -5.98 29.97
N ILE A 138 -43.42 -6.35 31.26
CA ILE A 138 -42.27 -6.13 32.15
C ILE A 138 -40.96 -6.71 31.59
N ASP A 139 -40.98 -7.95 31.09
CA ASP A 139 -39.77 -8.62 30.56
C ASP A 139 -39.18 -7.89 29.35
N MET A 140 -40.03 -7.35 28.48
CA MET A 140 -39.62 -6.56 27.32
C MET A 140 -38.96 -5.24 27.75
N LEU A 141 -39.54 -4.54 28.73
CA LEU A 141 -38.96 -3.30 29.27
C LEU A 141 -37.58 -3.57 29.90
N GLN A 142 -37.42 -4.66 30.64
CA GLN A 142 -36.12 -5.04 31.21
C GLN A 142 -35.09 -5.35 30.11
N THR A 143 -35.51 -6.04 29.06
CA THR A 143 -34.65 -6.35 27.91
C THR A 143 -34.14 -5.07 27.25
N TRP A 144 -35.00 -4.06 27.05
CA TRP A 144 -34.61 -2.77 26.50
C TRP A 144 -33.66 -1.99 27.42
N ARG A 145 -33.91 -1.98 28.75
CA ARG A 145 -33.01 -1.34 29.72
C ARG A 145 -31.61 -1.94 29.68
N ILE A 146 -31.52 -3.27 29.61
CA ILE A 146 -30.24 -3.99 29.50
C ILE A 146 -29.54 -3.63 28.19
N ALA A 147 -30.27 -3.64 27.06
CA ALA A 147 -29.71 -3.32 25.75
C ALA A 147 -29.16 -1.89 25.66
N MET A 148 -29.91 -0.89 26.15
CA MET A 148 -29.44 0.49 26.21
C MET A 148 -28.19 0.64 27.08
N ARG A 149 -28.17 -0.01 28.26
CA ARG A 149 -27.00 0.00 29.15
C ARG A 149 -25.78 -0.64 28.50
N GLU A 150 -25.94 -1.79 27.86
CA GLU A 150 -24.85 -2.49 27.18
C GLU A 150 -24.27 -1.63 26.04
N ALA A 151 -25.14 -1.10 25.18
CA ALA A 151 -24.71 -0.26 24.06
C ALA A 151 -24.02 1.03 24.54
N ALA A 152 -24.50 1.65 25.62
CA ALA A 152 -23.90 2.84 26.21
C ALA A 152 -22.55 2.59 26.91
N ASN A 153 -22.17 1.33 27.14
CA ASN A 153 -20.86 0.94 27.67
C ASN A 153 -19.83 0.68 26.57
N LEU A 154 -20.23 0.64 25.29
CA LEU A 154 -19.32 0.46 24.17
C LEU A 154 -18.59 1.77 23.85
N SER A 155 -17.37 1.66 23.32
CA SER A 155 -16.62 2.82 22.82
C SER A 155 -17.26 3.38 21.56
N GLY A 156 -17.53 4.68 21.55
CA GLY A 156 -18.21 5.36 20.46
C GLY A 156 -17.95 6.86 20.44
N PHE A 157 -18.86 7.60 19.81
CA PHE A 157 -18.70 9.03 19.57
C PHE A 157 -19.73 9.86 20.33
N ASP A 158 -19.28 10.95 20.93
CA ASP A 158 -20.15 11.91 21.63
C ASP A 158 -20.11 13.28 20.94
N SER A 159 -21.27 13.71 20.45
CA SER A 159 -21.45 15.02 19.81
C SER A 159 -21.25 16.21 20.75
N HIS A 160 -21.40 16.06 22.07
CA HIS A 160 -21.08 17.14 23.02
C HIS A 160 -19.56 17.37 23.10
N SER A 161 -18.76 16.32 22.97
CA SER A 161 -17.31 16.41 22.91
C SER A 161 -16.78 16.96 21.57
N ILE A 162 -17.52 16.74 20.47
CA ILE A 162 -17.15 17.16 19.11
C ILE A 162 -18.14 18.22 18.60
N ARG A 163 -17.78 19.51 18.76
CA ARG A 163 -18.68 20.64 18.51
C ARG A 163 -19.22 20.76 17.07
N SER A 164 -18.53 20.23 16.07
CA SER A 164 -18.93 20.34 14.66
C SER A 164 -19.43 18.99 14.13
N GLU A 165 -20.66 18.97 13.61
CA GLU A 165 -21.26 17.75 13.04
C GLU A 165 -20.46 17.20 11.86
N SER A 166 -19.83 18.06 11.07
CA SER A 166 -18.95 17.64 9.96
C SER A 166 -17.72 16.87 10.47
N VAL A 167 -17.07 17.38 11.52
CA VAL A 167 -15.90 16.73 12.16
C VAL A 167 -16.31 15.40 12.80
N LEU A 168 -17.49 15.37 13.43
CA LEU A 168 -18.06 14.14 13.99
C LEU A 168 -18.30 13.09 12.90
N ILE A 169 -18.93 13.48 11.79
CA ILE A 169 -19.19 12.57 10.65
C ILE A 169 -17.88 12.05 10.06
N GLU A 170 -16.89 12.92 9.82
CA GLU A 170 -15.58 12.50 9.32
C GLU A 170 -14.89 11.53 10.28
N GLY A 171 -14.93 11.81 11.59
CA GLY A 171 -14.42 10.93 12.63
C GLY A 171 -15.06 9.55 12.60
N ILE A 172 -16.39 9.49 12.50
CA ILE A 172 -17.15 8.23 12.37
C ILE A 172 -16.73 7.49 11.10
N VAL A 173 -16.75 8.14 9.93
CA VAL A 173 -16.41 7.49 8.65
C VAL A 173 -15.00 6.93 8.65
N ASN A 174 -14.03 7.65 9.21
CA ASN A 174 -12.64 7.20 9.29
C ASN A 174 -12.46 6.00 10.24
N ASP A 175 -13.15 5.99 11.39
CA ASP A 175 -13.14 4.85 12.32
C ASP A 175 -13.78 3.61 11.68
N ILE A 176 -14.89 3.79 10.96
CA ILE A 176 -15.56 2.71 10.22
C ILE A 176 -14.66 2.15 9.12
N LEU A 177 -14.02 3.01 8.31
CA LEU A 177 -13.06 2.58 7.29
C LEU A 177 -11.92 1.75 7.91
N LYS A 178 -11.36 2.22 9.02
CA LYS A 178 -10.29 1.50 9.73
C LYS A 178 -10.77 0.12 10.17
N LYS A 179 -11.94 0.03 10.80
CA LYS A 179 -12.54 -1.24 11.24
C LYS A 179 -12.83 -2.18 10.07
N LEU A 180 -13.32 -1.68 8.93
CA LEU A 180 -13.51 -2.49 7.72
C LEU A 180 -12.18 -2.99 7.15
N ASN A 181 -11.15 -2.16 7.11
CA ASN A 181 -9.81 -2.56 6.67
C ASN A 181 -9.19 -3.63 7.58
N ASP A 182 -9.45 -3.56 8.89
CA ASP A 182 -9.01 -4.58 9.85
C ASP A 182 -9.79 -5.91 9.70
N LEU A 183 -11.06 -5.86 9.28
CA LEU A 183 -11.90 -7.03 9.00
C LEU A 183 -11.56 -7.71 7.65
N PHE A 184 -11.10 -6.92 6.68
CA PHE A 184 -10.69 -7.39 5.36
C PHE A 184 -9.22 -7.04 5.12
N PRO A 185 -8.29 -7.65 5.88
CA PRO A 185 -6.87 -7.43 5.65
C PRO A 185 -6.55 -7.82 4.21
N SER A 186 -5.86 -6.94 3.49
CA SER A 186 -5.45 -7.23 2.12
C SER A 186 -4.52 -8.44 2.09
N ASP A 187 -4.75 -9.38 1.18
CA ASP A 187 -3.85 -10.52 0.90
C ASP A 187 -2.40 -10.08 0.62
N SER A 188 -2.18 -8.80 0.34
CA SER A 188 -0.85 -8.21 0.15
C SER A 188 0.00 -8.18 1.42
N LYS A 189 -0.57 -8.14 2.63
CA LYS A 189 0.21 -8.15 3.88
C LYS A 189 0.92 -9.48 4.11
N ASP A 190 0.28 -10.60 3.73
CA ASP A 190 0.86 -11.94 3.81
C ASP A 190 1.96 -12.20 2.76
N GLN A 191 2.24 -11.24 1.88
CA GLN A 191 3.30 -11.34 0.86
C GLN A 191 4.57 -10.56 1.23
N LEU A 192 4.53 -9.75 2.30
CA LEU A 192 5.72 -9.04 2.79
C LEU A 192 6.56 -10.01 3.63
N VAL A 193 7.87 -10.01 3.37
CA VAL A 193 8.86 -10.81 4.08
C VAL A 193 10.12 -9.97 4.21
N GLY A 194 10.57 -9.73 5.45
CA GLY A 194 11.86 -9.09 5.75
C GLY A 194 11.94 -7.59 5.50
N VAL A 195 10.82 -6.91 5.21
CA VAL A 195 10.78 -5.47 4.86
C VAL A 195 9.90 -4.64 5.81
N GLU A 196 9.34 -5.25 6.85
CA GLU A 196 8.42 -4.61 7.78
C GLU A 196 9.10 -3.49 8.57
N SER A 197 10.39 -3.65 8.91
CA SER A 197 11.15 -2.65 9.65
C SER A 197 11.34 -1.36 8.84
N ILE A 198 11.75 -1.46 7.57
CA ILE A 198 11.95 -0.29 6.70
C ILE A 198 10.61 0.40 6.41
N ILE A 199 9.53 -0.36 6.22
CA ILE A 199 8.17 0.17 6.06
C ILE A 199 7.79 1.01 7.28
N LYS A 200 7.90 0.45 8.49
CA LYS A 200 7.56 1.17 9.74
C LYS A 200 8.42 2.41 9.96
N GLN A 201 9.70 2.36 9.62
CA GLN A 201 10.59 3.52 9.70
C GLN A 201 10.13 4.64 8.78
N ILE A 202 9.83 4.33 7.51
CA ILE A 202 9.34 5.32 6.55
C ILE A 202 7.96 5.85 6.95
N GLU A 203 7.04 4.99 7.38
CA GLU A 203 5.70 5.38 7.85
C GLU A 203 5.77 6.36 9.02
N SER A 204 6.60 6.05 10.02
CA SER A 204 6.82 6.92 11.17
C SER A 204 7.30 8.30 10.71
N LEU A 205 8.30 8.35 9.83
CA LEU A 205 8.82 9.61 9.28
C LEU A 205 7.74 10.41 8.53
N LEU A 206 6.96 9.74 7.69
CA LEU A 206 5.90 10.39 6.92
C LEU A 206 4.76 10.93 7.82
N LEU A 207 4.48 10.28 8.95
CA LEU A 207 3.39 10.62 9.87
C LEU A 207 3.79 11.52 11.05
N THR A 208 5.08 11.81 11.26
CA THR A 208 5.59 12.67 12.37
C THR A 208 5.06 14.12 12.39
N GLY A 209 4.29 14.56 11.39
CA GLY A 209 3.75 15.92 11.32
C GLY A 209 4.80 16.99 10.94
N SER A 210 6.05 16.61 10.69
CA SER A 210 7.10 17.53 10.23
C SER A 210 6.74 18.17 8.89
N THR A 211 6.99 19.47 8.76
CA THR A 211 6.86 20.22 7.50
C THR A 211 8.22 20.49 6.86
N GLU A 212 9.32 19.98 7.44
CA GLU A 212 10.69 20.25 6.98
C GLU A 212 10.99 19.61 5.63
N PHE A 213 10.38 18.45 5.37
CA PHE A 213 10.49 17.76 4.09
C PHE A 213 9.13 17.20 3.67
N ASN A 214 8.96 17.04 2.36
CA ASN A 214 7.79 16.42 1.77
C ASN A 214 8.13 15.13 1.03
N THR A 215 9.41 14.86 0.71
CA THR A 215 9.79 13.77 -0.20
C THR A 215 10.67 12.73 0.48
N VAL A 216 10.36 11.45 0.26
CA VAL A 216 11.17 10.29 0.63
C VAL A 216 11.56 9.53 -0.64
N GLY A 217 12.87 9.29 -0.80
CA GLY A 217 13.38 8.46 -1.88
C GLY A 217 13.61 7.01 -1.42
N ILE A 218 13.20 6.04 -2.23
CA ILE A 218 13.49 4.61 -2.05
C ILE A 218 14.33 4.16 -3.23
N TRP A 219 15.54 3.68 -2.94
CA TRP A 219 16.58 3.42 -3.93
C TRP A 219 17.19 2.02 -3.78
N GLY A 220 17.77 1.47 -4.85
CA GLY A 220 18.40 0.15 -4.88
C GLY A 220 18.31 -0.53 -6.24
N ILE A 221 18.88 -1.73 -6.36
CA ILE A 221 18.95 -2.49 -7.61
C ILE A 221 17.58 -2.89 -8.17
N GLY A 222 17.54 -3.26 -9.46
CA GLY A 222 16.34 -3.85 -10.07
C GLY A 222 15.87 -5.10 -9.33
N GLY A 223 14.57 -5.22 -9.08
CA GLY A 223 13.99 -6.41 -8.44
C GLY A 223 14.15 -6.52 -6.92
N ILE A 224 14.79 -5.54 -6.25
CA ILE A 224 15.03 -5.57 -4.79
C ILE A 224 13.78 -5.35 -3.93
N GLY A 225 12.65 -4.92 -4.52
CA GLY A 225 11.37 -4.75 -3.79
C GLY A 225 10.95 -3.31 -3.49
N LYS A 226 11.58 -2.29 -4.09
CA LYS A 226 11.23 -0.86 -3.89
C LYS A 226 9.74 -0.57 -4.11
N THR A 227 9.18 -1.02 -5.24
CA THR A 227 7.76 -0.87 -5.58
C THR A 227 6.85 -1.54 -4.56
N THR A 228 7.24 -2.72 -4.06
CA THR A 228 6.50 -3.46 -3.03
C THR A 228 6.48 -2.68 -1.71
N ILE A 229 7.62 -2.12 -1.28
CA ILE A 229 7.71 -1.29 -0.08
C ILE A 229 6.83 -0.03 -0.23
N ALA A 230 6.94 0.69 -1.35
CA ALA A 230 6.14 1.89 -1.60
C ALA A 230 4.63 1.60 -1.63
N SER A 231 4.24 0.47 -2.23
CA SER A 231 2.84 0.01 -2.30
C SER A 231 2.27 -0.32 -0.92
N ALA A 232 3.06 -1.01 -0.08
CA ALA A 232 2.67 -1.29 1.30
C ALA A 232 2.49 -0.01 2.11
N ILE A 233 3.45 0.92 2.04
CA ILE A 233 3.37 2.22 2.73
C ILE A 233 2.12 2.99 2.27
N TYR A 234 1.92 3.11 0.97
CA TYR A 234 0.76 3.81 0.41
C TYR A 234 -0.57 3.22 0.92
N SER A 235 -0.68 1.90 0.92
CA SER A 235 -1.88 1.21 1.42
C SER A 235 -2.11 1.47 2.92
N ASN A 236 -1.04 1.56 3.71
CA ASN A 236 -1.13 1.75 5.16
C ASN A 236 -1.45 3.19 5.56
N ILE A 237 -0.95 4.20 4.81
CA ILE A 237 -1.03 5.60 5.25
C ILE A 237 -1.92 6.50 4.39
N SER A 238 -2.35 6.08 3.19
CA SER A 238 -3.13 6.90 2.26
C SER A 238 -4.39 7.52 2.88
N SER A 239 -5.06 6.82 3.80
CA SER A 239 -6.25 7.29 4.50
C SER A 239 -6.01 8.50 5.43
N HIS A 240 -4.75 8.82 5.75
CA HIS A 240 -4.38 9.99 6.58
C HIS A 240 -4.22 11.28 5.75
N PHE A 241 -4.51 11.21 4.45
CA PHE A 241 -4.40 12.30 3.48
C PHE A 241 -5.76 12.56 2.84
N GLU A 242 -6.01 13.82 2.48
CA GLU A 242 -7.27 14.25 1.84
C GLU A 242 -7.38 13.74 0.40
N GLY A 243 -6.24 13.65 -0.28
CA GLY A 243 -6.12 13.03 -1.60
C GLY A 243 -4.87 12.16 -1.66
N SER A 244 -4.93 11.05 -2.39
CA SER A 244 -3.74 10.23 -2.60
C SER A 244 -3.75 9.57 -3.97
N TYR A 245 -2.57 9.34 -4.53
CA TYR A 245 -2.45 8.69 -5.83
C TYR A 245 -1.13 7.93 -5.97
N PHE A 246 -1.20 6.70 -6.50
CA PHE A 246 -0.04 5.87 -6.78
C PHE A 246 0.17 5.77 -8.29
N ILE A 247 1.26 6.36 -8.78
CA ILE A 247 1.66 6.29 -10.20
C ILE A 247 2.61 5.11 -10.38
N GLN A 248 2.11 4.00 -10.92
CA GLN A 248 2.89 2.77 -11.13
C GLN A 248 3.67 2.81 -12.45
N ASN A 249 4.88 2.23 -12.46
CA ASN A 249 5.67 1.95 -13.67
C ASN A 249 5.87 3.16 -14.60
N ILE A 250 6.33 4.30 -14.06
CA ILE A 250 6.50 5.56 -14.81
C ILE A 250 7.45 5.40 -16.00
N ARG A 251 8.54 4.64 -15.84
CA ARG A 251 9.48 4.33 -16.93
C ARG A 251 8.74 3.77 -18.15
N GLU A 252 8.04 2.65 -17.96
CA GLU A 252 7.39 1.91 -19.06
C GLU A 252 6.30 2.75 -19.74
N GLU A 253 5.58 3.56 -18.97
CA GLU A 253 4.58 4.46 -19.53
C GLU A 253 5.20 5.62 -20.32
N SER A 254 6.36 6.11 -19.89
CA SER A 254 7.06 7.20 -20.57
C SER A 254 7.66 6.81 -21.92
N GLU A 255 7.95 5.52 -22.12
CA GLU A 255 8.49 4.98 -23.37
C GLU A 255 7.40 4.76 -24.45
N LYS A 256 6.12 4.93 -24.10
CA LYS A 256 5.02 4.74 -25.05
C LYS A 256 4.87 5.94 -26.00
N PRO A 257 4.81 5.73 -27.32
CA PRO A 257 5.03 6.76 -28.34
C PRO A 257 3.90 7.82 -28.53
N ALA A 258 2.86 7.91 -27.69
CA ALA A 258 1.74 8.82 -28.00
C ALA A 258 1.00 9.56 -26.85
N SER A 259 1.05 9.15 -25.58
CA SER A 259 0.28 9.90 -24.54
C SER A 259 0.54 9.52 -23.08
N GLY A 260 1.42 8.56 -22.77
CA GLY A 260 1.41 7.86 -21.48
C GLY A 260 1.49 8.77 -20.24
N LEU A 261 2.47 9.68 -20.20
CA LEU A 261 2.61 10.62 -19.08
C LEU A 261 1.49 11.67 -19.03
N ALA A 262 0.92 12.06 -20.17
CA ALA A 262 -0.20 12.98 -20.21
C ALA A 262 -1.49 12.33 -19.65
N SER A 263 -1.71 11.04 -19.92
CA SER A 263 -2.79 10.26 -19.29
C SER A 263 -2.60 10.13 -17.79
N PHE A 264 -1.40 9.78 -17.30
CA PHE A 264 -1.13 9.70 -15.86
C PHE A 264 -1.32 11.04 -15.16
N ARG A 265 -0.92 12.15 -15.80
CA ARG A 265 -1.19 13.47 -15.25
C ARG A 265 -2.69 13.75 -15.14
N ARG A 266 -3.46 13.40 -16.17
CA ARG A 266 -4.91 13.58 -16.17
C ARG A 266 -5.55 12.78 -15.04
N GLU A 267 -5.16 11.53 -14.89
CA GLU A 267 -5.66 10.61 -13.86
C GLU A 267 -5.27 11.05 -12.45
N LEU A 268 -4.02 11.49 -12.25
CA LEU A 268 -3.54 12.10 -11.00
C LEU A 268 -4.41 13.30 -10.61
N LEU A 269 -4.62 14.24 -11.54
CA LEU A 269 -5.40 15.45 -11.27
C LEU A 269 -6.87 15.14 -11.03
N SER A 270 -7.49 14.27 -11.83
CA SER A 270 -8.90 13.90 -11.65
C SER A 270 -9.12 13.17 -10.32
N THR A 271 -8.18 12.30 -9.91
CA THR A 271 -8.28 11.55 -8.67
C THR A 271 -8.08 12.45 -7.45
N LEU A 272 -7.09 13.35 -7.49
CA LEU A 272 -6.82 14.26 -6.36
C LEU A 272 -7.89 15.35 -6.21
N LEU A 273 -8.50 15.80 -7.31
CA LEU A 273 -9.47 16.90 -7.29
C LEU A 273 -10.93 16.43 -7.27
N ASP A 274 -11.19 15.13 -7.35
CA ASP A 274 -12.53 14.50 -7.38
C ASP A 274 -13.46 15.15 -8.44
N ASP A 275 -12.89 15.50 -9.59
CA ASP A 275 -13.56 16.25 -10.65
C ASP A 275 -13.70 15.36 -11.90
N GLY A 276 -14.76 14.54 -11.91
CA GLY A 276 -15.06 13.58 -12.98
C GLY A 276 -15.33 14.19 -14.36
N ASN A 277 -15.36 15.52 -14.48
CA ASN A 277 -15.67 16.26 -15.72
C ASN A 277 -14.47 17.00 -16.31
N MET A 278 -13.25 16.79 -15.80
CA MET A 278 -12.06 17.50 -16.28
C MET A 278 -11.67 17.08 -17.70
N LYS A 279 -12.11 17.88 -18.70
CA LYS A 279 -11.56 17.86 -20.08
C LYS A 279 -10.15 18.48 -20.08
N ILE A 280 -9.15 17.73 -19.59
CA ILE A 280 -7.73 18.14 -19.64
C ILE A 280 -7.19 17.82 -21.04
N ASP A 281 -7.61 18.57 -22.05
CA ASP A 281 -7.08 18.47 -23.43
C ASP A 281 -6.16 19.64 -23.80
N ILE A 282 -5.78 20.51 -22.85
CA ILE A 282 -4.93 21.68 -23.15
C ILE A 282 -3.66 21.67 -22.27
N PRO A 283 -2.46 21.46 -22.86
CA PRO A 283 -1.20 21.29 -22.11
C PRO A 283 -0.73 22.49 -21.28
N LYS A 284 -1.34 23.69 -21.40
CA LYS A 284 -0.76 24.92 -20.85
C LYS A 284 -1.71 25.91 -20.15
N ILE A 285 -3.04 25.82 -20.27
CA ILE A 285 -3.92 26.97 -19.90
C ILE A 285 -4.85 26.74 -18.69
N GLY A 286 -5.04 25.53 -18.18
CA GLY A 286 -5.88 25.27 -17.01
C GLY A 286 -5.11 24.76 -15.80
N LEU A 287 -4.23 25.58 -15.20
CA LEU A 287 -3.45 25.14 -14.03
C LEU A 287 -3.46 26.09 -12.84
N ASN A 288 -3.95 27.33 -12.96
CA ASN A 288 -3.88 28.27 -11.84
C ASN A 288 -4.90 27.94 -10.73
N PHE A 289 -6.11 27.50 -11.11
CA PHE A 289 -7.14 27.20 -10.13
C PHE A 289 -6.97 25.79 -9.54
N GLU A 290 -6.61 24.81 -10.35
CA GLU A 290 -6.23 23.45 -9.94
C GLU A 290 -5.04 23.49 -8.99
N ARG A 291 -4.01 24.28 -9.31
CA ARG A 291 -2.87 24.53 -8.41
C ARG A 291 -3.34 25.08 -7.08
N ARG A 292 -4.23 26.08 -7.09
CA ARG A 292 -4.76 26.68 -5.87
C ARG A 292 -5.60 25.71 -5.03
N ARG A 293 -6.23 24.71 -5.66
CA ARG A 293 -6.96 23.63 -4.97
C ARG A 293 -5.99 22.63 -4.36
N LEU A 294 -5.03 22.13 -5.15
CA LEU A 294 -4.00 21.20 -4.66
C LEU A 294 -3.13 21.81 -3.54
N SER A 295 -2.86 23.11 -3.60
CA SER A 295 -2.11 23.81 -2.54
C SER A 295 -2.88 23.94 -1.22
N ARG A 296 -4.17 23.58 -1.22
CA ARG A 296 -5.04 23.59 -0.04
C ARG A 296 -5.36 22.20 0.48
N MET A 297 -4.80 21.17 -0.14
CA MET A 297 -5.09 19.79 0.20
C MET A 297 -3.82 19.09 0.66
N LYS A 298 -3.94 18.34 1.75
CA LYS A 298 -2.87 17.46 2.22
C LYS A 298 -2.89 16.17 1.38
N VAL A 299 -1.88 15.99 0.52
CA VAL A 299 -1.85 14.87 -0.44
C VAL A 299 -0.72 13.87 -0.19
N LEU A 300 -0.93 12.61 -0.60
CA LEU A 300 0.11 11.58 -0.69
C LEU A 300 0.28 11.11 -2.14
N ILE A 301 1.45 11.30 -2.72
CA ILE A 301 1.74 10.88 -4.10
C ILE A 301 2.91 9.90 -4.12
N VAL A 302 2.77 8.78 -4.83
CA VAL A 302 3.87 7.85 -5.09
C VAL A 302 4.24 7.90 -6.57
N PHE A 303 5.50 8.20 -6.86
CA PHE A 303 6.10 8.08 -8.17
C PHE A 303 6.97 6.81 -8.22
N ASP A 304 6.47 5.76 -8.87
CA ASP A 304 7.16 4.48 -8.94
C ASP A 304 7.97 4.32 -10.23
N ASP A 305 9.19 3.81 -10.06
CA ASP A 305 10.15 3.46 -11.11
C ASP A 305 10.56 4.67 -11.98
N VAL A 306 10.90 5.78 -11.31
CA VAL A 306 11.35 7.01 -11.97
C VAL A 306 12.80 6.86 -12.45
N THR A 307 13.05 7.17 -13.72
CA THR A 307 14.37 7.11 -14.36
C THR A 307 14.93 8.48 -14.70
N CYS A 308 14.09 9.51 -14.88
CA CYS A 308 14.55 10.88 -15.12
C CYS A 308 13.66 11.93 -14.43
N ILE A 309 14.24 13.08 -14.11
CA ILE A 309 13.52 14.15 -13.38
C ILE A 309 12.39 14.76 -14.22
N GLN A 310 12.53 14.73 -15.55
CA GLN A 310 11.53 15.25 -16.49
C GLN A 310 10.20 14.47 -16.39
N GLN A 311 10.21 13.19 -16.00
CA GLN A 311 8.99 12.43 -15.76
C GLN A 311 8.15 13.08 -14.65
N ILE A 312 8.78 13.43 -13.52
CA ILE A 312 8.11 14.12 -12.40
C ILE A 312 7.66 15.52 -12.83
N GLU A 313 8.54 16.26 -13.51
CA GLU A 313 8.23 17.60 -14.01
C GLU A 313 6.99 17.60 -14.91
N LEU A 314 6.88 16.64 -15.84
CA LEU A 314 5.74 16.52 -16.74
C LEU A 314 4.45 16.14 -16.01
N LEU A 315 4.53 15.23 -15.01
CA LEU A 315 3.37 14.76 -14.24
C LEU A 315 2.79 15.87 -13.36
N ILE A 316 3.63 16.66 -12.68
CA ILE A 316 3.19 17.73 -11.77
C ILE A 316 3.01 19.06 -12.53
N GLY A 317 3.73 19.24 -13.64
CA GLY A 317 3.70 20.42 -14.51
C GLY A 317 4.70 21.51 -14.16
N GLY A 318 5.87 21.12 -13.63
CA GLY A 318 6.93 22.00 -13.15
C GLY A 318 7.47 21.49 -11.80
N LEU A 319 8.79 21.44 -11.63
CA LEU A 319 9.40 20.99 -10.36
C LEU A 319 9.22 21.99 -9.22
N ASP A 320 9.06 23.28 -9.55
CA ASP A 320 8.66 24.36 -8.64
C ASP A 320 7.30 24.10 -7.97
N ARG A 321 6.54 23.13 -8.49
CA ARG A 321 5.24 22.74 -7.92
C ARG A 321 5.34 21.74 -6.79
N LEU A 322 6.50 21.14 -6.55
CA LEU A 322 6.73 20.33 -5.35
C LEU A 322 6.57 21.20 -4.09
N ASP A 323 6.94 22.48 -4.16
CA ASP A 323 6.71 23.51 -3.12
C ASP A 323 5.25 23.97 -3.02
N CYS A 324 4.41 23.67 -4.01
CA CYS A 324 3.06 24.19 -4.07
C CYS A 324 2.05 23.35 -3.28
N PHE A 325 2.42 22.17 -2.77
CA PHE A 325 1.51 21.35 -1.96
C PHE A 325 1.36 21.92 -0.55
N MET A 326 0.22 21.63 0.09
CA MET A 326 0.00 22.04 1.48
C MET A 326 1.07 21.42 2.40
N PRO A 327 1.59 22.17 3.39
CA PRO A 327 2.46 21.61 4.42
C PRO A 327 1.86 20.33 5.04
N GLY A 328 2.67 19.28 5.15
CA GLY A 328 2.20 17.96 5.58
C GLY A 328 1.83 17.01 4.44
N SER A 329 1.83 17.47 3.18
CA SER A 329 1.78 16.58 2.01
C SER A 329 3.06 15.77 1.90
N ARG A 330 2.96 14.57 1.33
CA ARG A 330 4.05 13.60 1.21
C ARG A 330 4.18 13.04 -0.20
N ILE A 331 5.43 12.86 -0.62
CA ILE A 331 5.81 12.31 -1.91
C ILE A 331 6.78 11.15 -1.65
N ILE A 332 6.53 10.02 -2.28
CA ILE A 332 7.43 8.87 -2.26
C ILE A 332 7.92 8.66 -3.68
N ILE A 333 9.24 8.55 -3.88
CA ILE A 333 9.83 8.28 -5.18
C ILE A 333 10.59 6.97 -5.10
N THR A 334 10.25 5.99 -5.94
CA THR A 334 11.09 4.82 -6.13
C THR A 334 11.96 5.01 -7.36
N THR A 335 13.26 4.74 -7.24
CA THR A 335 14.20 4.88 -8.36
C THR A 335 15.36 3.91 -8.25
N ARG A 336 16.05 3.69 -9.35
CA ARG A 336 17.33 2.97 -9.38
C ARG A 336 18.51 3.93 -9.36
N ASP A 337 18.28 5.25 -9.42
CA ASP A 337 19.31 6.26 -9.56
C ASP A 337 19.24 7.30 -8.42
N THR A 338 20.21 7.29 -7.49
CA THR A 338 20.23 8.29 -6.39
C THR A 338 20.48 9.70 -6.88
N GLN A 339 21.16 9.87 -8.02
CA GLN A 339 21.49 11.20 -8.53
C GLN A 339 20.20 11.94 -8.90
N LEU A 340 19.17 11.23 -9.36
CA LEU A 340 17.84 11.80 -9.59
C LEU A 340 17.28 12.48 -8.33
N LEU A 341 17.40 11.83 -7.17
CA LEU A 341 16.91 12.36 -5.90
C LEU A 341 17.72 13.58 -5.45
N LYS A 342 19.04 13.59 -5.69
CA LYS A 342 19.92 14.73 -5.38
C LYS A 342 19.66 15.94 -6.29
N ASN A 343 19.17 15.71 -7.50
CA ASN A 343 18.88 16.75 -8.48
C ASN A 343 17.52 17.42 -8.28
N LEU A 344 16.66 16.91 -7.39
CA LEU A 344 15.39 17.56 -7.08
C LEU A 344 15.67 18.95 -6.46
N PRO A 345 15.02 20.02 -6.95
CA PRO A 345 15.28 21.37 -6.45
C PRO A 345 14.85 21.48 -4.98
N GLY A 346 15.61 22.24 -4.18
CA GLY A 346 15.36 22.56 -2.75
C GLY A 346 15.68 21.43 -1.74
N SER A 347 15.43 21.66 -0.45
CA SER A 347 15.62 20.66 0.63
C SER A 347 14.47 19.64 0.72
N HIS A 348 13.84 19.31 -0.41
CA HIS A 348 12.58 18.55 -0.44
C HIS A 348 12.73 17.08 -0.09
N VAL A 349 13.86 16.48 -0.47
CA VAL A 349 14.19 15.09 -0.11
C VAL A 349 14.77 15.09 1.29
N GLY A 350 13.94 14.72 2.27
CA GLY A 350 14.39 14.61 3.66
C GLY A 350 15.28 13.39 3.86
N HIS A 351 14.88 12.26 3.28
CA HIS A 351 15.56 10.98 3.49
C HIS A 351 15.56 10.12 2.23
N VAL A 352 16.70 9.47 1.97
CA VAL A 352 16.87 8.45 0.93
C VAL A 352 17.14 7.12 1.62
N PHE A 353 16.29 6.12 1.32
CA PHE A 353 16.37 4.78 1.85
C PHE A 353 16.91 3.83 0.78
N GLU A 354 18.11 3.31 1.01
CA GLU A 354 18.62 2.19 0.23
C GLU A 354 17.97 0.89 0.71
N VAL A 355 17.30 0.18 -0.19
CA VAL A 355 16.73 -1.14 0.09
C VAL A 355 17.84 -2.18 -0.01
N LYS A 356 18.09 -2.86 1.10
CA LYS A 356 19.08 -3.94 1.21
C LYS A 356 18.49 -5.28 0.82
N GLU A 357 19.37 -6.23 0.55
CA GLU A 357 19.05 -7.62 0.30
C GLU A 357 18.33 -8.26 1.49
N LEU A 358 17.45 -9.22 1.20
CA LEU A 358 16.78 -9.99 2.25
C LEU A 358 17.79 -10.84 3.02
N SER A 359 17.50 -11.05 4.31
CA SER A 359 18.25 -12.01 5.12
C SER A 359 18.12 -13.42 4.56
N TYR A 360 18.99 -14.33 5.00
CA TYR A 360 18.89 -15.74 4.62
C TYR A 360 17.51 -16.33 4.94
N ASP A 361 17.02 -16.11 6.16
CA ASP A 361 15.76 -16.67 6.64
C ASP A 361 14.56 -16.09 5.89
N ASP A 362 14.59 -14.79 5.61
CA ASP A 362 13.56 -14.11 4.81
C ASP A 362 13.59 -14.60 3.35
N SER A 363 14.79 -14.81 2.80
CA SER A 363 14.97 -15.33 1.45
C SER A 363 14.43 -16.76 1.33
N LEU A 364 14.72 -17.62 2.31
CA LEU A 364 14.23 -18.99 2.39
C LEU A 364 12.71 -19.01 2.48
N THR A 365 12.14 -18.15 3.33
CA THR A 365 10.69 -18.04 3.50
C THR A 365 10.01 -17.59 2.21
N LEU A 366 10.51 -16.53 1.58
CA LEU A 366 9.94 -15.99 0.35
C LEU A 366 10.06 -16.97 -0.83
N PHE A 367 11.22 -17.61 -0.99
CA PHE A 367 11.42 -18.64 -1.99
C PHE A 367 10.48 -19.82 -1.77
N SER A 368 10.39 -20.32 -0.53
CA SER A 368 9.56 -21.48 -0.20
C SER A 368 8.08 -21.24 -0.48
N ARG A 369 7.57 -20.03 -0.22
CA ARG A 369 6.18 -19.67 -0.55
C ARG A 369 5.91 -19.80 -2.05
N ASN A 370 6.89 -19.50 -2.89
CA ASN A 370 6.73 -19.55 -4.35
C ASN A 370 7.05 -20.94 -4.93
N ALA A 371 7.94 -21.71 -4.31
CA ALA A 371 8.37 -23.03 -4.78
C ALA A 371 7.51 -24.18 -4.24
N PHE A 372 6.93 -24.03 -3.04
CA PHE A 372 6.20 -25.09 -2.34
C PHE A 372 4.82 -24.67 -1.83
N GLY A 373 4.48 -23.37 -1.85
CA GLY A 373 3.21 -22.86 -1.29
C GLY A 373 3.18 -22.79 0.23
N GLN A 374 4.32 -22.88 0.90
CA GLN A 374 4.46 -22.87 2.37
C GLN A 374 5.73 -22.12 2.80
N ASN A 375 5.87 -21.82 4.09
CA ASN A 375 6.97 -20.97 4.60
C ASN A 375 8.35 -21.64 4.64
N HIS A 376 8.44 -22.95 4.41
CA HIS A 376 9.68 -23.71 4.49
C HIS A 376 9.80 -24.71 3.34
N PRO A 377 11.00 -25.19 3.01
CA PRO A 377 11.15 -26.22 2.00
C PRO A 377 10.39 -27.50 2.33
N ALA A 378 9.99 -28.24 1.31
CA ALA A 378 9.55 -29.62 1.47
C ALA A 378 10.72 -30.51 1.93
N ALA A 379 10.42 -31.62 2.61
CA ALA A 379 11.44 -32.58 3.03
C ALA A 379 12.26 -33.06 1.81
N GLY A 380 13.60 -33.05 1.94
CA GLY A 380 14.53 -33.37 0.84
C GLY A 380 15.00 -32.16 0.03
N TYR A 381 14.27 -31.04 0.03
CA TYR A 381 14.59 -29.88 -0.82
C TYR A 381 15.41 -28.79 -0.14
N LEU A 382 15.82 -28.97 1.12
CA LEU A 382 16.53 -27.93 1.88
C LEU A 382 17.87 -27.58 1.23
N GLU A 383 18.71 -28.57 0.93
CA GLU A 383 20.03 -28.34 0.32
C GLU A 383 19.93 -27.67 -1.06
N LEU A 384 18.96 -28.08 -1.88
CA LEU A 384 18.69 -27.46 -3.18
C LEU A 384 18.17 -26.03 -3.04
N SER A 385 17.33 -25.76 -2.04
CA SER A 385 16.86 -24.41 -1.72
C SER A 385 18.01 -23.50 -1.30
N ASP A 386 18.96 -24.02 -0.51
CA ASP A 386 20.14 -23.28 -0.08
C ASP A 386 21.03 -22.87 -1.26
N ILE A 387 21.17 -23.73 -2.28
CA ILE A 387 21.88 -23.40 -3.51
C ILE A 387 21.21 -22.22 -4.23
N VAL A 388 19.88 -22.23 -4.34
CA VAL A 388 19.13 -21.11 -4.95
C VAL A 388 19.32 -19.82 -4.16
N ILE A 389 19.18 -19.88 -2.83
CA ILE A 389 19.27 -18.69 -1.98
C ILE A 389 20.66 -18.06 -2.07
N LYS A 390 21.72 -18.88 -2.05
CA LYS A 390 23.10 -18.42 -2.24
C LYS A 390 23.31 -17.79 -3.61
N TYR A 391 22.75 -18.38 -4.67
CA TYR A 391 22.84 -17.83 -6.02
C TYR A 391 22.11 -16.47 -6.15
N VAL A 392 20.91 -16.36 -5.61
CA VAL A 392 20.08 -15.16 -5.70
C VAL A 392 20.55 -14.06 -4.77
N ASN A 393 21.15 -14.43 -3.63
CA ASN A 393 21.69 -13.54 -2.62
C ASN A 393 20.70 -12.44 -2.18
N GLY A 394 19.47 -12.85 -1.85
CA GLY A 394 18.49 -11.98 -1.22
C GLY A 394 17.72 -11.02 -2.12
N VAL A 395 17.80 -11.14 -3.46
CA VAL A 395 16.98 -10.35 -4.39
C VAL A 395 15.56 -10.94 -4.54
N PRO A 396 14.50 -10.27 -4.03
CA PRO A 396 13.15 -10.84 -3.95
C PRO A 396 12.56 -11.29 -5.29
N LEU A 397 12.74 -10.49 -6.35
CA LEU A 397 12.22 -10.85 -7.67
C LEU A 397 12.82 -12.16 -8.19
N ALA A 398 14.14 -12.34 -8.04
CA ALA A 398 14.83 -13.53 -8.48
C ALA A 398 14.38 -14.77 -7.68
N LEU A 399 14.16 -14.63 -6.37
CA LEU A 399 13.58 -15.71 -5.54
C LEU A 399 12.19 -16.11 -6.04
N LYS A 400 11.32 -15.12 -6.36
CA LYS A 400 9.97 -15.39 -6.89
C LYS A 400 10.02 -16.08 -8.26
N VAL A 401 10.87 -15.60 -9.16
CA VAL A 401 11.02 -16.17 -10.51
C VAL A 401 11.52 -17.61 -10.44
N LEU A 402 12.60 -17.88 -9.70
CA LEU A 402 13.14 -19.24 -9.59
C LEU A 402 12.20 -20.16 -8.79
N GLY A 403 11.55 -19.67 -7.73
CA GLY A 403 10.58 -20.47 -6.97
C GLY A 403 9.43 -20.92 -7.86
N ARG A 404 8.81 -20.01 -8.61
CA ARG A 404 7.75 -20.35 -9.58
C ARG A 404 8.24 -21.22 -10.71
N HIS A 405 9.48 -20.99 -11.16
CA HIS A 405 10.09 -21.85 -12.17
C HIS A 405 10.12 -23.28 -11.66
N LEU A 406 10.63 -23.51 -10.44
CA LEU A 406 10.86 -24.84 -9.86
C LEU A 406 9.61 -25.50 -9.23
N PHE A 407 8.51 -24.77 -9.09
CA PHE A 407 7.28 -25.24 -8.46
C PHE A 407 6.75 -26.53 -9.09
N GLY A 408 6.47 -27.53 -8.24
CA GLY A 408 5.86 -28.81 -8.64
C GLY A 408 6.78 -29.79 -9.37
N ARG A 409 8.09 -29.51 -9.45
CA ARG A 409 9.08 -30.38 -10.10
C ARG A 409 9.76 -31.35 -9.15
N SER A 410 10.33 -32.43 -9.70
CA SER A 410 11.09 -33.41 -8.93
C SER A 410 12.48 -32.90 -8.54
N GLU A 411 13.12 -33.57 -7.58
CA GLU A 411 14.48 -33.28 -7.13
C GLU A 411 15.50 -33.34 -8.28
N GLU A 412 15.41 -34.35 -9.15
CA GLU A 412 16.27 -34.50 -10.34
C GLU A 412 16.09 -33.35 -11.33
N GLU A 413 14.86 -32.87 -11.51
CA GLU A 413 14.56 -31.72 -12.36
C GLU A 413 15.12 -30.42 -11.76
N TRP A 414 15.10 -30.27 -10.43
CA TRP A 414 15.73 -29.15 -9.73
C TRP A 414 17.24 -29.16 -9.95
N GLU A 415 17.91 -30.29 -9.72
CA GLU A 415 19.36 -30.42 -9.94
C GLU A 415 19.76 -30.05 -11.38
N SER A 416 19.00 -30.55 -12.36
CA SER A 416 19.19 -30.24 -13.77
C SER A 416 19.00 -28.75 -14.07
N ALA A 417 17.95 -28.13 -13.52
CA ALA A 417 17.68 -26.71 -13.67
C ALA A 417 18.76 -25.83 -13.03
N LEU A 418 19.24 -26.18 -11.82
CA LEU A 418 20.31 -25.46 -11.13
C LEU A 418 21.65 -25.61 -11.87
N LYS A 419 21.93 -26.79 -12.42
CA LYS A 419 23.11 -27.03 -13.27
C LYS A 419 23.07 -26.24 -14.57
N LYS A 420 21.87 -25.97 -15.12
CA LYS A 420 21.70 -25.07 -16.25
C LYS A 420 21.91 -23.61 -15.83
N LEU A 421 21.37 -23.21 -14.68
CA LEU A 421 21.45 -21.85 -14.16
C LEU A 421 22.89 -21.39 -13.87
N SER A 422 23.77 -22.31 -13.44
CA SER A 422 25.20 -22.02 -13.24
C SER A 422 25.98 -21.78 -14.54
N ARG A 423 25.37 -22.07 -15.70
CA ARG A 423 25.97 -21.84 -17.03
C ARG A 423 25.32 -20.69 -17.77
N ILE A 424 24.00 -20.56 -17.64
CA ILE A 424 23.18 -19.59 -18.36
C ILE A 424 22.20 -18.97 -17.37
N PRO A 425 22.37 -17.68 -17.02
CA PRO A 425 21.46 -17.00 -16.12
C PRO A 425 20.02 -16.97 -16.65
N HIS A 426 19.04 -16.93 -15.74
CA HIS A 426 17.64 -16.95 -16.12
C HIS A 426 17.21 -15.63 -16.82
N MET A 427 16.70 -15.73 -18.04
CA MET A 427 16.39 -14.57 -18.90
C MET A 427 15.47 -13.53 -18.25
N ASP A 428 14.45 -13.93 -17.51
CA ASP A 428 13.53 -12.95 -16.89
C ASP A 428 14.17 -12.17 -15.74
N ILE A 429 15.14 -12.76 -15.03
CA ILE A 429 15.93 -12.06 -14.02
C ILE A 429 16.85 -11.06 -14.72
N GLN A 430 17.52 -11.53 -15.78
CA GLN A 430 18.43 -10.75 -16.60
C GLN A 430 17.75 -9.52 -17.18
N LYS A 431 16.57 -9.66 -17.79
CA LYS A 431 15.80 -8.53 -18.34
C LYS A 431 15.57 -7.42 -17.32
N VAL A 432 15.20 -7.74 -16.08
CA VAL A 432 14.92 -6.72 -15.07
C VAL A 432 16.18 -6.02 -14.59
N LEU A 433 17.28 -6.76 -14.41
CA LEU A 433 18.56 -6.19 -14.01
C LEU A 433 19.16 -5.32 -15.12
N LYS A 434 19.02 -5.75 -16.37
CA LYS A 434 19.62 -5.10 -17.55
C LYS A 434 19.08 -3.71 -17.83
N VAL A 435 17.86 -3.38 -17.38
CA VAL A 435 17.28 -2.04 -17.56
C VAL A 435 18.21 -0.92 -17.07
N SER A 436 18.90 -1.10 -15.95
CA SER A 436 19.83 -0.08 -15.44
C SER A 436 21.10 0.03 -16.29
N TYR A 437 21.53 -1.09 -16.89
CA TYR A 437 22.69 -1.16 -17.79
C TYR A 437 22.39 -0.56 -19.16
N ASP A 438 21.22 -0.87 -19.74
CA ASP A 438 20.80 -0.36 -21.06
C ASP A 438 20.63 1.17 -21.06
N GLY A 439 20.49 1.79 -19.88
CA GLY A 439 20.43 3.24 -19.70
C GLY A 439 21.77 3.93 -19.43
N LEU A 440 22.89 3.20 -19.47
CA LEU A 440 24.25 3.73 -19.41
C LEU A 440 24.73 4.14 -20.81
N ASP A 441 25.67 5.09 -20.88
CA ASP A 441 26.38 5.36 -22.14
C ASP A 441 27.41 4.27 -22.48
N ASP A 442 27.95 4.29 -23.70
CA ASP A 442 28.88 3.27 -24.18
C ASP A 442 30.13 3.12 -23.29
N GLU A 443 30.66 4.22 -22.76
CA GLU A 443 31.85 4.22 -21.90
C GLU A 443 31.54 3.59 -20.54
N GLU A 444 30.45 4.01 -19.91
CA GLU A 444 29.94 3.46 -18.66
C GLU A 444 29.59 1.97 -18.76
N GLN A 445 29.00 1.54 -19.88
CA GLN A 445 28.73 0.14 -20.16
C GLN A 445 30.03 -0.67 -20.20
N ASN A 446 31.08 -0.19 -20.88
CA ASN A 446 32.37 -0.88 -20.92
C ASN A 446 33.01 -0.96 -19.53
N ILE A 447 32.97 0.13 -18.73
CA ILE A 447 33.46 0.13 -17.35
C ILE A 447 32.72 -0.92 -16.51
N PHE A 448 31.39 -1.01 -16.64
CA PHE A 448 30.59 -2.02 -15.94
C PHE A 448 31.01 -3.44 -16.30
N LEU A 449 31.18 -3.74 -17.59
CA LEU A 449 31.59 -5.06 -18.07
C LEU A 449 33.00 -5.43 -17.59
N ASP A 450 33.94 -4.47 -17.61
CA ASP A 450 35.30 -4.68 -17.11
C ASP A 450 35.31 -4.99 -15.61
N ILE A 451 34.49 -4.29 -14.82
CA ILE A 451 34.32 -4.58 -13.39
C ILE A 451 33.73 -5.98 -13.17
N ALA A 452 32.69 -6.34 -13.93
CA ALA A 452 32.03 -7.65 -13.83
C ALA A 452 32.96 -8.82 -14.16
N CYS A 453 33.78 -8.65 -15.18
CA CYS A 453 34.69 -9.68 -15.65
C CYS A 453 35.97 -9.78 -14.82
N PHE A 454 36.57 -8.65 -14.43
CA PHE A 454 37.96 -8.64 -13.93
C PHE A 454 38.15 -7.98 -12.55
N PHE A 455 37.36 -6.95 -12.20
CA PHE A 455 37.71 -6.08 -11.06
C PHE A 455 36.80 -6.16 -9.84
N LYS A 456 35.82 -7.06 -9.80
CA LYS A 456 35.07 -7.31 -8.57
C LYS A 456 36.03 -7.72 -7.44
N GLY A 457 35.94 -7.02 -6.31
CA GLY A 457 36.76 -7.23 -5.12
C GLY A 457 38.13 -6.53 -5.16
N GLN A 458 38.45 -5.79 -6.23
CA GLN A 458 39.72 -5.07 -6.35
C GLN A 458 39.68 -3.69 -5.69
N TYR A 459 40.87 -3.15 -5.40
CA TYR A 459 41.00 -1.81 -4.83
C TYR A 459 40.53 -0.74 -5.81
N ARG A 460 39.65 0.14 -5.35
CA ARG A 460 39.04 1.21 -6.13
C ARG A 460 40.10 2.08 -6.82
N ASP A 461 41.11 2.53 -6.08
CA ASP A 461 42.16 3.40 -6.64
C ASP A 461 42.95 2.70 -7.75
N PHE A 462 43.20 1.40 -7.61
CA PHE A 462 43.85 0.59 -8.66
C PHE A 462 42.99 0.51 -9.91
N VAL A 463 41.70 0.16 -9.76
CA VAL A 463 40.77 0.05 -10.89
C VAL A 463 40.59 1.40 -11.59
N MET A 464 40.47 2.49 -10.83
CA MET A 464 40.36 3.84 -11.37
C MET A 464 41.59 4.22 -12.21
N ASN A 465 42.80 4.04 -11.67
CA ASN A 465 44.03 4.34 -12.40
C ASN A 465 44.21 3.46 -13.65
N PHE A 466 43.82 2.19 -13.57
CA PHE A 466 43.95 1.25 -14.68
C PHE A 466 43.02 1.61 -15.85
N LEU A 467 41.74 1.87 -15.56
CA LEU A 467 40.77 2.24 -16.57
C LEU A 467 41.03 3.65 -17.13
N ASP A 468 41.52 4.60 -16.31
CA ASP A 468 41.97 5.92 -16.79
C ASP A 468 43.15 5.78 -17.75
N ALA A 469 44.09 4.87 -17.50
CA ALA A 469 45.17 4.56 -18.43
C ALA A 469 44.68 3.93 -19.75
N CYS A 470 43.50 3.31 -19.75
CA CYS A 470 42.81 2.83 -20.94
C CYS A 470 42.01 3.93 -21.66
N GLY A 471 42.12 5.19 -21.21
CA GLY A 471 41.45 6.34 -21.80
C GLY A 471 40.01 6.54 -21.33
N PHE A 472 39.57 5.82 -20.29
CA PHE A 472 38.22 5.98 -19.74
C PHE A 472 38.12 7.16 -18.77
N SER A 473 36.94 7.78 -18.71
CA SER A 473 36.56 8.78 -17.72
C SER A 473 36.13 8.12 -16.40
N THR A 474 37.01 7.34 -15.77
CA THR A 474 36.62 6.34 -14.76
C THR A 474 35.99 6.96 -13.52
N LYS A 475 36.45 8.15 -13.11
CA LYS A 475 35.91 8.83 -11.92
C LYS A 475 34.43 9.14 -12.03
N ILE A 476 33.97 9.63 -13.19
CA ILE A 476 32.55 9.89 -13.41
C ILE A 476 31.81 8.59 -13.71
N GLY A 477 32.37 7.70 -14.54
CA GLY A 477 31.74 6.43 -14.90
C GLY A 477 31.44 5.55 -13.68
N VAL A 478 32.43 5.32 -12.81
CA VAL A 478 32.22 4.55 -11.55
C VAL A 478 31.22 5.24 -10.64
N ARG A 479 31.19 6.59 -10.61
CA ARG A 479 30.20 7.32 -9.83
C ARG A 479 28.78 7.08 -10.34
N VAL A 480 28.56 7.10 -11.66
CA VAL A 480 27.26 6.80 -12.27
C VAL A 480 26.84 5.37 -11.98
N LEU A 481 27.76 4.40 -12.07
CA LEU A 481 27.48 3.00 -11.72
C LEU A 481 27.05 2.86 -10.24
N VAL A 482 27.69 3.58 -9.33
CA VAL A 482 27.31 3.61 -7.91
C VAL A 482 25.95 4.28 -7.72
N ASP A 483 25.72 5.44 -8.33
CA ASP A 483 24.45 6.16 -8.20
C ASP A 483 23.27 5.32 -8.76
N LYS A 484 23.51 4.48 -9.78
CA LYS A 484 22.54 3.54 -10.37
C LYS A 484 22.41 2.17 -9.66
N SER A 485 23.05 2.00 -8.49
CA SER A 485 23.17 0.73 -7.74
C SER A 485 23.85 -0.43 -8.47
N LEU A 486 24.51 -0.20 -9.61
CA LEU A 486 25.14 -1.29 -10.37
C LEU A 486 26.45 -1.77 -9.74
N VAL A 487 27.12 -0.88 -9.00
CA VAL A 487 28.37 -1.11 -8.30
C VAL A 487 28.26 -0.54 -6.87
N THR A 488 28.98 -1.14 -5.93
CA THR A 488 29.08 -0.66 -4.55
C THR A 488 30.55 -0.46 -4.19
N ILE A 489 30.84 0.56 -3.39
CA ILE A 489 32.17 0.79 -2.83
C ILE A 489 32.10 0.48 -1.33
N SER A 490 32.79 -0.58 -0.92
CA SER A 490 32.91 -0.96 0.50
C SER A 490 34.33 -0.68 0.98
N GLY A 491 34.49 0.37 1.80
CA GLY A 491 35.81 0.90 2.14
C GLY A 491 36.54 1.38 0.88
N ASN A 492 37.65 0.72 0.53
CA ASN A 492 38.39 0.99 -0.71
C ASN A 492 38.25 -0.13 -1.76
N MET A 493 37.24 -0.99 -1.67
CA MET A 493 37.03 -2.08 -2.64
C MET A 493 35.79 -1.84 -3.51
N ILE A 494 35.94 -2.10 -4.80
CA ILE A 494 34.82 -2.13 -5.75
C ILE A 494 34.16 -3.50 -5.66
N THR A 495 32.87 -3.52 -5.35
CA THR A 495 32.05 -4.73 -5.30
C THR A 495 30.81 -4.56 -6.18
N MET A 496 30.17 -5.67 -6.51
CA MET A 496 28.90 -5.68 -7.22
C MET A 496 28.11 -6.92 -6.84
N HIS A 497 26.79 -6.84 -6.93
CA HIS A 497 25.91 -7.96 -6.64
C HIS A 497 26.16 -9.12 -7.60
N ASP A 498 26.11 -10.36 -7.10
CA ASP A 498 26.43 -11.58 -7.87
C ASP A 498 25.56 -11.70 -9.14
N LEU A 499 24.25 -11.46 -9.03
CA LEU A 499 23.37 -11.46 -10.19
C LEU A 499 23.71 -10.37 -11.25
N LEU A 500 24.24 -9.22 -10.83
CA LEU A 500 24.70 -8.18 -11.77
C LEU A 500 26.01 -8.60 -12.44
N GLN A 501 26.89 -9.27 -11.71
CA GLN A 501 28.13 -9.83 -12.26
C GLN A 501 27.82 -10.89 -13.33
N GLU A 502 26.92 -11.81 -13.02
CA GLU A 502 26.50 -12.86 -13.95
C GLU A 502 25.80 -12.27 -15.18
N MET A 503 25.05 -11.19 -15.01
CA MET A 503 24.50 -10.43 -16.14
C MET A 503 25.60 -9.84 -17.04
N GLY A 504 26.58 -9.15 -16.46
CA GLY A 504 27.70 -8.59 -17.24
C GLY A 504 28.46 -9.66 -18.01
N ARG A 505 28.76 -10.79 -17.37
CA ARG A 505 29.45 -11.93 -18.00
C ARG A 505 28.63 -12.55 -19.13
N GLU A 506 27.32 -12.67 -18.97
CA GLU A 506 26.44 -13.19 -20.02
C GLU A 506 26.35 -12.25 -21.22
N ILE A 507 26.36 -10.92 -21.01
CA ILE A 507 26.42 -9.93 -22.09
C ILE A 507 27.69 -10.16 -22.94
N VAL A 508 28.87 -10.21 -22.32
CA VAL A 508 30.15 -10.45 -23.01
C VAL A 508 30.17 -11.80 -23.72
N ARG A 509 29.59 -12.84 -23.11
CA ARG A 509 29.49 -14.18 -23.71
C ARG A 509 28.63 -14.16 -24.98
N GLN A 510 27.48 -13.49 -24.95
CA GLN A 510 26.57 -13.39 -26.09
C GLN A 510 27.17 -12.59 -27.25
N GLU A 511 27.94 -11.54 -26.96
CA GLU A 511 28.68 -10.77 -27.96
C GLU A 511 29.77 -11.62 -28.61
N SER A 512 30.55 -12.36 -27.81
CA SER A 512 31.62 -13.24 -28.30
C SER A 512 31.09 -14.36 -29.23
N ILE A 513 29.87 -14.86 -28.99
CA ILE A 513 29.21 -15.86 -29.86
C ILE A 513 28.82 -15.24 -31.21
N LYS A 514 28.42 -13.96 -31.20
CA LYS A 514 27.99 -13.25 -32.42
C LYS A 514 29.18 -12.79 -33.27
N ASP A 515 30.30 -12.43 -32.64
CA ASP A 515 31.52 -11.99 -33.32
C ASP A 515 32.78 -12.49 -32.57
N PRO A 516 33.33 -13.66 -32.94
CA PRO A 516 34.47 -14.27 -32.24
C PRO A 516 35.76 -13.43 -32.25
N GLY A 517 35.83 -12.38 -33.09
CA GLY A 517 36.97 -11.46 -33.20
C GLY A 517 36.84 -10.18 -32.37
N LYS A 518 35.70 -9.94 -31.71
CA LYS A 518 35.44 -8.78 -30.84
C LYS A 518 34.95 -9.26 -29.47
N VAL A 519 35.88 -9.45 -28.55
CA VAL A 519 35.52 -9.59 -27.13
C VAL A 519 35.38 -8.19 -26.57
N ASP A 520 34.14 -7.75 -26.35
CA ASP A 520 33.79 -6.35 -26.06
C ASP A 520 33.90 -6.00 -24.56
N CYS A 521 34.97 -6.45 -23.89
CA CYS A 521 35.42 -5.80 -22.66
C CYS A 521 36.20 -4.54 -23.02
N GLY A 522 36.00 -3.43 -22.29
CA GLY A 522 36.59 -2.13 -22.59
C GLY A 522 38.11 -2.20 -22.75
N ILE A 523 38.77 -2.99 -21.91
CA ILE A 523 40.22 -3.21 -21.93
C ILE A 523 40.69 -4.02 -23.15
N MET A 524 39.87 -4.94 -23.66
CA MET A 524 40.19 -5.70 -24.88
C MET A 524 40.03 -4.85 -26.15
N LYS A 525 39.16 -3.82 -26.13
CA LYS A 525 39.04 -2.83 -27.23
C LYS A 525 40.26 -1.92 -27.35
N THR A 526 40.83 -1.48 -26.22
CA THR A 526 42.00 -0.58 -26.23
C THR A 526 43.30 -1.28 -26.60
N SER A 527 43.38 -2.60 -26.38
CA SER A 527 44.57 -3.41 -26.67
C SER A 527 44.83 -3.63 -28.18
N ILE A 528 43.94 -3.20 -29.07
CA ILE A 528 44.06 -3.35 -30.55
C ILE A 528 44.54 -2.04 -31.23
N LYS A 529 44.80 -0.97 -30.45
CA LYS A 529 45.39 0.28 -30.99
C LYS A 529 46.82 0.48 -30.47
N PHE A 530 47.75 -0.33 -30.97
CA PHE A 530 49.19 -0.01 -30.94
C PHE A 530 49.79 -0.19 -32.33
#